data_AF-A0A442LUT1-F1
#
_entry.id   AF-A0A442LUT1-F1
#
_cell.length_a   1.000
_cell.length_b   1.000
_cell.length_c   1.000
_cell.angle_alpha   90.00
_cell.angle_beta   90.00
_cell.angle_gamma   90.00
#
_symmetry.space_group_name_H-M   'P 1'
#
loop_
_entity.id
_entity.type
_entity.pdbx_description
1 polymer ?
#
loop_
_entity_poly.entity_id
_entity_poly.type
_entity_poly.pdbx_seq_one_letter_code
_entity_poly.pdbx_strand_id
1 'polypeptide(L)' 'MSAFKSDFLRIMSERGFIHQISDDAGLDQLFAKETVTAYVGYDATATSLHIG' A
#
# COMPACT_ATOMS: atom_id res chain seq x y z
N MET A 1 -9.24 -4.01 15.32
CA MET A 1 -8.86 -4.00 13.89
C MET A 1 -8.87 -5.43 13.43
N SER A 2 -9.64 -5.78 12.40
CA SER A 2 -9.48 -7.09 11.74
C SER A 2 -8.04 -7.15 11.21
N ALA A 3 -7.28 -8.15 11.64
CA ALA A 3 -5.94 -8.37 11.12
C ALA A 3 -6.04 -8.69 9.62
N PHE A 4 -5.34 -7.92 8.78
CA PHE A 4 -5.17 -8.26 7.37
C PHE A 4 -4.58 -9.67 7.26
N LYS A 5 -5.06 -10.45 6.28
CA LYS A 5 -4.58 -11.81 6.03
C LYS A 5 -3.28 -11.79 5.24
N SER A 6 -3.10 -10.80 4.37
CA SER A 6 -1.87 -10.62 3.62
C SER A 6 -0.78 -10.04 4.53
N ASP A 7 0.43 -10.61 4.43
CA ASP A 7 1.59 -10.11 5.15
C ASP A 7 1.92 -8.66 4.77
N PHE A 8 1.71 -8.31 3.50
CA PHE A 8 1.96 -6.95 3.02
C PHE A 8 1.09 -5.91 3.73
N LEU A 9 -0.25 -6.03 3.69
CA LEU A 9 -1.13 -5.04 4.32
C LEU A 9 -1.01 -5.06 5.85
N ARG A 10 -0.73 -6.23 6.43
CA ARG A 10 -0.44 -6.34 7.87
C ARG A 10 0.77 -5.49 8.26
N ILE A 11 1.91 -5.65 7.57
CA ILE A 11 3.13 -4.86 7.84
C ILE A 11 2.90 -3.37 7.59
N MET A 12 2.21 -3.01 6.50
CA MET A 12 1.93 -1.61 6.18
C MET A 12 1.04 -0.95 7.24
N SER A 13 0.08 -1.69 7.79
CA SER A 13 -0.77 -1.25 8.90
C SER A 13 0.02 -1.10 10.20
N GLU A 14 0.80 -2.13 10.59
CA GLU A 14 1.63 -2.13 11.80
C GLU A 14 2.65 -0.98 11.80
N ARG A 15 3.18 -0.61 10.63
CA ARG A 15 4.14 0.49 10.47
C ARG A 15 3.49 1.87 10.29
N GLY A 16 2.16 1.95 10.26
CA GLY A 16 1.42 3.21 10.16
C GLY A 16 1.45 3.87 8.78
N PHE A 17 1.66 3.10 7.70
CA PHE A 17 1.71 3.62 6.33
C PHE A 17 0.34 3.73 5.65
N ILE A 18 -0.70 3.15 6.25
CA ILE A 18 -2.05 3.13 5.67
C ILE A 18 -2.86 4.31 6.21
N HIS A 19 -3.13 5.29 5.35
CA HIS A 19 -4.10 6.35 5.67
C HIS A 19 -5.52 5.97 5.24
N GLN A 20 -5.68 5.50 4.00
CA GLN A 20 -6.92 5.04 3.40
C GLN A 20 -6.63 3.90 2.42
N ILE A 21 -7.62 3.03 2.20
CA ILE A 21 -7.53 1.93 1.23
C ILE A 21 -8.82 1.91 0.41
N SER A 22 -8.69 1.73 -0.91
CA SER A 22 -9.81 1.40 -1.79
C SER A 22 -9.99 -0.12 -1.83
N ASP A 23 -11.21 -0.61 -1.54
CA ASP A 23 -11.55 -2.04 -1.51
C ASP A 23 -10.55 -2.88 -0.70
N ASP A 24 -10.51 -2.64 0.61
CA ASP A 24 -9.58 -3.30 1.53
C ASP A 24 -9.72 -4.83 1.53
N ALA A 25 -10.94 -5.35 1.44
CA ALA A 25 -11.20 -6.78 1.38
C ALA A 25 -10.68 -7.42 0.08
N GLY A 26 -10.97 -6.82 -1.08
CA GLY A 26 -10.49 -7.31 -2.37
C GLY A 26 -8.97 -7.22 -2.50
N LEU A 27 -8.39 -6.12 -2.01
CA LEU A 27 -6.95 -5.90 -2.03
C LEU A 27 -6.20 -6.89 -1.12
N ASP A 28 -6.69 -7.13 0.10
CA ASP A 28 -6.10 -8.10 1.03
C ASP A 28 -6.18 -9.54 0.47
N GLN A 29 -7.29 -9.90 -0.17
CA GLN A 29 -7.44 -11.18 -0.83
C GLN A 29 -6.43 -11.35 -1.99
N LEU A 30 -6.22 -10.31 -2.79
CA LEU A 30 -5.29 -10.33 -3.91
C LEU A 30 -3.83 -10.49 -3.43
N PHE A 31 -3.42 -9.67 -2.47
CA PHE A 31 -2.07 -9.74 -1.88
C PHE A 31 -1.81 -11.05 -1.12
N ALA A 32 -2.85 -11.74 -0.63
CA ALA A 32 -2.71 -13.06 -0.01
C ALA A 32 -2.58 -14.21 -1.03
N LYS A 33 -2.99 -13.98 -2.29
CA LYS A 33 -3.04 -15.03 -3.33
C LYS A 33 -1.82 -15.02 -4.24
N GLU A 34 -1.30 -13.84 -4.58
CA GLU A 34 -0.29 -13.71 -5.61
C GLU A 34 0.63 -12.50 -5.41
N THR A 35 1.72 -12.46 -6.18
CA THR A 35 2.59 -11.28 -6.23
C THR A 35 1.94 -10.21 -7.09
N VAL A 36 1.68 -9.05 -6.49
CA VAL A 36 1.00 -7.92 -7.14
C VAL A 36 2.03 -6.86 -7.55
N THR A 37 2.00 -6.43 -8.80
CA THR A 37 2.80 -5.29 -9.27
C THR A 37 2.19 -3.98 -8.76
N ALA A 38 3.00 -3.15 -8.10
CA ALA A 38 2.60 -1.84 -7.59
C ALA A 38 3.41 -0.72 -8.24
N TYR A 39 2.90 0.51 -8.19
CA TYR A 39 3.59 1.71 -8.65
C TYR A 39 3.28 2.90 -7.75
N VAL A 40 4.15 3.92 -7.79
CA VAL A 40 3.92 5.24 -7.21
C VAL A 40 4.20 6.28 -8.31
N GLY A 41 3.27 7.22 -8.50
CA GLY A 41 3.40 8.28 -9.50
C GLY A 41 3.93 9.58 -8.87
N TYR A 42 4.82 10.26 -9.58
CA TYR A 42 5.32 11.59 -9.23
C TYR A 42 5.26 12.48 -10.46
N ASP A 43 4.66 13.67 -10.34
CA ASP A 43 4.73 14.69 -11.38
C ASP A 43 6.02 15.50 -11.25
N ALA A 44 6.71 15.75 -12.37
CA ALA A 44 7.98 16.47 -12.43
C ALA A 44 7.77 18.00 -12.28
N THR A 45 7.32 18.44 -11.12
CA THR A 45 6.99 19.84 -10.81
C THR A 45 8.20 20.69 -10.42
N ALA A 46 9.37 20.07 -10.20
CA ALA A 46 10.63 20.72 -9.85
C ALA A 46 11.84 19.95 -10.42
N THR A 47 13.04 20.52 -10.30
CA THR A 47 14.30 19.89 -10.77
C THR A 47 14.83 18.79 -9.84
N SER A 48 14.22 18.61 -8.67
CA SER A 48 14.53 17.56 -7.71
C SER A 48 13.30 17.21 -6.88
N LEU A 49 13.20 15.95 -6.45
CA LEU A 49 12.27 15.53 -5.41
C LEU A 49 12.76 16.00 -4.02
N HIS A 50 11.86 16.02 -3.06
CA HIS A 50 12.14 16.25 -1.64
C HIS A 50 11.62 15.08 -0.79
N ILE A 51 11.78 15.14 0.54
CA ILE A 51 11.44 14.06 1.49
C ILE A 51 9.93 13.74 1.63
N GLY A 52 9.10 14.34 0.78
CA GLY A 52 7.63 14.27 0.88
C GLY A 52 7.06 13.05 0.18
#